data_AF-A0A7Y0G752-F1
#
_entry.id   AF-A0A7Y0G752-F1
#
_cell.length_a   1.000
_cell.length_b   1.000
_cell.length_c   1.000
_cell.angle_alpha   90.00
_cell.angle_beta   90.00
_cell.angle_gamma   90.00
#
_symmetry.space_group_name_H-M   'P 1'
#
loop_
_entity.id
_entity.type
_entity.pdbx_description
1 polymer ?
#
loop_
_entity_poly.entity_id
_entity_poly.type
_entity_poly.pdbx_seq_one_letter_code
_entity_poly.pdbx_strand_id
1 'polypeptide(L)'
;MVAGKPSLGGDMEPGSIYQAQKKIYPRSVTGLFSKWRWAMVFITQIVFYGLPWLEWGQRQAVLFDLEARRFYILGLVLYPQDFIYLSGILVISALSLFLFTAVAGRQWCGYACPQTVYTEIFLWLEKLTEGDRSARLRLDASPMSLKKVTRKASKQFLWLSLSLWTGFTFVGYFTPIKELGMSFITAGMGPWETFWVFFYGFATYGNAGFMREQVCKYMCPYARF
;
A
#
# COMPACT_ATOMS: atom_id res chain seq x y z
N MET A 1 -45.76 19.89 19.57
CA MET A 1 -44.49 20.45 20.08
C MET A 1 -43.33 19.84 19.32
N VAL A 2 -42.76 20.69 18.47
CA VAL A 2 -41.48 20.71 17.71
C VAL A 2 -40.60 19.45 17.68
N ALA A 3 -40.38 18.98 16.44
CA ALA A 3 -39.33 18.08 16.01
C ALA A 3 -37.93 18.71 16.14
N GLY A 4 -36.99 18.02 16.80
CA GLY A 4 -35.60 18.42 16.88
C GLY A 4 -34.85 18.15 15.58
N LYS A 5 -34.42 19.21 14.89
CA LYS A 5 -33.45 19.16 13.78
C LYS A 5 -32.11 18.57 14.27
N PRO A 6 -31.41 17.74 13.48
CA PRO A 6 -29.99 17.51 13.70
C PRO A 6 -29.22 18.80 13.35
N SER A 7 -28.40 19.29 14.27
CA SER A 7 -27.56 20.47 14.08
C SER A 7 -26.54 20.24 12.96
N LEU A 8 -26.75 20.93 11.85
CA LEU A 8 -25.76 21.13 10.79
C LEU A 8 -24.96 22.39 11.14
N GLY A 9 -23.85 22.22 11.83
CA GLY A 9 -22.93 23.30 12.16
C GLY A 9 -21.72 22.69 12.87
N GLY A 10 -20.60 22.58 12.16
CA GLY A 10 -19.33 22.32 12.80
C GLY A 10 -18.82 23.64 13.35
N ASP A 11 -18.76 23.75 14.67
CA ASP A 11 -18.20 24.92 15.34
C ASP A 11 -16.71 25.00 14.99
N MET A 12 -16.34 26.00 14.19
CA MET A 12 -14.95 26.36 13.93
C MET A 12 -14.44 27.15 15.13
N GLU A 13 -13.57 26.56 15.93
CA GLU A 13 -12.74 27.28 16.89
C GLU A 13 -11.95 28.39 16.14
N PRO A 14 -12.11 29.68 16.49
CA PRO A 14 -11.43 30.77 15.82
C PRO A 14 -9.92 30.69 16.12
N GLY A 15 -9.17 30.11 15.18
CA GLY A 15 -7.72 29.92 15.29
C GLY A 15 -7.19 28.60 14.72
N SER A 16 -8.06 27.63 14.41
CA SER A 16 -7.60 26.37 13.81
C SER A 16 -7.39 26.50 12.30
N ILE A 17 -6.13 26.61 11.87
CA ILE A 17 -5.72 26.47 10.46
C ILE A 17 -5.89 25.00 9.98
N TYR A 18 -6.14 24.07 10.90
CA TYR A 18 -6.34 22.64 10.61
C TYR A 18 -7.81 22.24 10.65
N GLN A 19 -8.33 21.77 9.51
CA GLN A 19 -9.62 21.11 9.44
C GLN A 19 -9.44 19.60 9.63
N ALA A 20 -9.85 19.07 10.79
CA ALA A 20 -9.82 17.64 11.04
C ALA A 20 -10.70 16.90 10.01
N GLN A 21 -10.10 15.98 9.25
CA GLN A 21 -10.82 15.30 8.17
C GLN A 21 -11.92 14.40 8.75
N LYS A 22 -13.15 14.56 8.26
CA LYS A 22 -14.26 13.66 8.59
C LYS A 22 -13.93 12.26 8.08
N LYS A 23 -14.03 11.26 8.95
CA LYS A 23 -13.85 9.84 8.58
C LYS A 23 -14.91 9.44 7.55
N ILE A 24 -14.46 9.10 6.35
CA ILE A 24 -15.33 8.66 5.24
C ILE A 24 -15.44 7.14 5.27
N TYR A 25 -16.67 6.63 5.18
CA TYR A 25 -16.96 5.20 5.09
C TYR A 25 -17.35 4.87 3.65
N PRO A 26 -16.40 4.41 2.80
CA PRO A 26 -16.69 4.10 1.41
C PRO A 26 -17.65 2.91 1.32
N ARG A 27 -18.59 2.99 0.36
CA ARG A 27 -19.52 1.90 0.03
C ARG A 27 -18.81 0.94 -0.91
N SER A 28 -19.00 -0.37 -0.70
CA SER A 28 -18.52 -1.37 -1.65
C SER A 28 -19.35 -1.31 -2.94
N VAL A 29 -18.67 -1.39 -4.09
CA VAL A 29 -19.27 -1.44 -5.43
C VAL A 29 -19.06 -2.83 -6.02
N THR A 30 -20.07 -3.35 -6.70
CA THR A 30 -20.05 -4.64 -7.39
C THR A 30 -20.25 -4.42 -8.89
N GLY A 31 -19.55 -5.20 -9.72
CA GLY A 31 -19.65 -5.08 -11.18
C GLY A 31 -18.42 -5.61 -11.90
N LEU A 32 -18.47 -5.64 -13.24
CA LEU A 32 -17.39 -6.14 -14.10
C LEU A 32 -16.07 -5.39 -13.86
N PHE A 33 -16.10 -4.07 -13.84
CA PHE A 33 -14.93 -3.22 -13.60
C PHE A 33 -14.34 -3.39 -12.19
N SER A 34 -15.18 -3.69 -11.19
CA SER A 34 -14.70 -4.02 -9.85
C SER A 34 -13.99 -5.37 -9.81
N LYS A 35 -14.48 -6.37 -10.56
CA LYS A 35 -13.79 -7.66 -10.71
C LYS A 35 -12.42 -7.49 -11.39
N TRP A 36 -12.34 -6.68 -12.46
CA TRP A 36 -11.08 -6.36 -13.12
C TRP A 36 -10.09 -5.64 -12.20
N ARG A 37 -10.57 -4.71 -11.35
CA ARG A 37 -9.73 -4.07 -10.33
C ARG A 37 -9.13 -5.11 -9.40
N TRP A 38 -9.93 -6.02 -8.88
CA TRP A 38 -9.43 -7.08 -8.01
C TRP A 38 -8.48 -8.03 -8.72
N ALA A 39 -8.72 -8.36 -9.99
CA ALA A 39 -7.75 -9.12 -10.78
C ALA A 39 -6.39 -8.41 -10.86
N MET A 40 -6.38 -7.09 -11.13
CA MET A 40 -5.14 -6.30 -11.16
C MET A 40 -4.48 -6.18 -9.79
N VAL A 41 -5.25 -6.04 -8.71
CA VAL A 41 -4.75 -6.13 -7.33
C VAL A 41 -4.03 -7.46 -7.13
N PHE A 42 -4.66 -8.59 -7.44
CA PHE A 42 -4.00 -9.90 -7.28
C PHE A 42 -2.77 -10.05 -8.17
N ILE A 43 -2.83 -9.68 -9.45
CA ILE A 43 -1.68 -9.77 -10.36
C ILE A 43 -0.50 -8.95 -9.83
N THR A 44 -0.72 -7.69 -9.47
CA THR A 44 0.35 -6.82 -8.96
C THR A 44 0.93 -7.32 -7.64
N GLN A 45 0.10 -7.86 -6.75
CA GLN A 45 0.57 -8.43 -5.48
C GLN A 45 1.31 -9.75 -5.68
N ILE A 46 0.86 -10.64 -6.57
CA ILE A 46 1.56 -11.88 -6.91
C ILE A 46 2.93 -11.58 -7.50
N VAL A 47 3.01 -10.62 -8.42
CA VAL A 47 4.29 -10.20 -9.00
C VAL A 47 5.17 -9.58 -7.92
N PHE A 48 4.67 -8.63 -7.15
CA PHE A 48 5.46 -7.94 -6.13
C PHE A 48 5.97 -8.88 -5.02
N TYR A 49 5.11 -9.75 -4.49
CA TYR A 49 5.47 -10.69 -3.44
C TYR A 49 6.21 -11.92 -3.97
N GLY A 50 5.95 -12.35 -5.20
CA GLY A 50 6.51 -13.59 -5.76
C GLY A 50 7.88 -13.41 -6.41
N LEU A 51 8.12 -12.28 -7.08
CA LEU A 51 9.40 -12.03 -7.78
C LEU A 51 10.67 -12.21 -6.93
N PRO A 52 10.77 -11.74 -5.68
CA PRO A 52 11.99 -11.93 -4.90
C PRO A 52 12.22 -13.40 -4.53
N TRP A 53 11.18 -14.23 -4.49
CA TRP A 53 11.30 -15.66 -4.20
C TRP A 53 11.65 -16.50 -5.42
N LEU A 54 11.49 -15.95 -6.62
CA LEU A 54 11.81 -16.65 -7.85
C LEU A 54 13.34 -16.77 -7.98
N GLU A 55 13.82 -17.98 -8.23
CA GLU A 55 15.22 -18.23 -8.54
C GLU A 55 15.42 -18.29 -10.05
N TRP A 56 16.52 -17.70 -10.50
CA TRP A 56 16.94 -17.73 -11.90
C TRP A 56 18.35 -18.30 -11.99
N GLY A 57 18.44 -19.61 -12.20
CA GLY A 57 19.70 -20.35 -12.13
C GLY A 57 20.14 -20.58 -10.69
N GLN A 58 21.29 -20.02 -10.30
CA GLN A 58 21.89 -20.16 -8.96
C GLN A 58 21.68 -18.92 -8.06
N ARG A 59 20.80 -18.00 -8.44
CA ARG A 59 20.60 -16.72 -7.74
C ARG A 59 19.14 -16.27 -7.80
N GLN A 60 18.80 -15.33 -6.93
CA GLN A 60 17.51 -14.65 -6.95
C GLN A 60 17.28 -13.93 -8.29
N ALA A 61 16.06 -14.02 -8.82
CA ALA A 61 15.68 -13.50 -10.13
C ALA A 61 15.79 -11.97 -10.19
N VAL A 62 15.26 -11.26 -9.20
CA VAL A 62 15.38 -9.80 -9.11
C VAL A 62 16.02 -9.45 -7.78
N LEU A 63 17.24 -8.93 -7.83
CA LEU A 63 18.02 -8.53 -6.66
C LEU A 63 18.83 -7.28 -6.99
N PHE A 64 18.66 -6.25 -6.18
CA PHE A 64 19.40 -5.00 -6.27
C PHE A 64 20.48 -4.97 -5.18
N ASP A 65 21.62 -5.55 -5.50
CA ASP A 65 22.75 -5.66 -4.58
C ASP A 65 23.51 -4.33 -4.53
N LEU A 66 23.26 -3.58 -3.45
CA LEU A 66 23.87 -2.27 -3.21
C LEU A 66 25.34 -2.38 -2.80
N GLU A 67 25.74 -3.49 -2.19
CA GLU A 67 27.12 -3.70 -1.71
C GLU A 67 28.05 -4.03 -2.87
N ALA A 68 27.67 -5.00 -3.71
CA ALA A 68 28.40 -5.33 -4.92
C ALA A 68 28.17 -4.31 -6.05
N ARG A 69 27.20 -3.38 -5.88
CA ARG A 69 26.74 -2.42 -6.90
C ARG A 69 26.33 -3.12 -8.20
N ARG A 70 25.59 -4.23 -8.06
CA ARG A 70 25.11 -5.05 -9.18
C ARG A 70 23.59 -5.16 -9.11
N PHE A 71 22.93 -4.90 -10.23
CA PHE A 71 21.50 -5.07 -10.33
C PHE A 71 21.20 -6.31 -11.18
N TYR A 72 20.60 -7.30 -10.56
CA TYR A 72 20.20 -8.54 -11.19
C TYR A 72 18.72 -8.44 -11.56
N ILE A 73 18.42 -8.55 -12.87
CA ILE A 73 17.06 -8.55 -13.39
C ILE A 73 16.94 -9.75 -14.33
N LEU A 74 16.48 -10.89 -13.79
CA LEU A 74 16.40 -12.18 -14.46
C LEU A 74 17.79 -12.62 -14.98
N GLY A 75 17.93 -12.74 -16.31
CA GLY A 75 19.21 -13.01 -16.98
C GLY A 75 20.11 -11.79 -17.13
N LEU A 76 19.57 -10.57 -16.99
CA LEU A 76 20.33 -9.33 -17.13
C LEU A 76 21.15 -9.07 -15.87
N VAL A 77 22.43 -8.73 -16.05
CA VAL A 77 23.31 -8.27 -14.98
C VAL A 77 23.78 -6.88 -15.36
N LEU A 78 23.35 -5.88 -14.61
CA LEU A 78 23.74 -4.50 -14.83
C LEU A 78 24.87 -4.15 -13.87
N TYR A 79 26.01 -3.76 -14.44
CA TYR A 79 27.14 -3.22 -13.70
C TYR A 79 27.01 -1.70 -13.56
N PRO A 80 27.79 -1.05 -12.68
CA PRO A 80 27.74 0.40 -12.51
C PRO A 80 27.99 1.19 -13.81
N GLN A 81 28.80 0.65 -14.72
CA GLN A 81 29.06 1.22 -16.05
C GLN A 81 27.83 1.16 -16.99
N ASP A 82 26.95 0.19 -16.77
CA ASP A 82 25.71 -0.01 -17.54
C ASP A 82 24.55 0.83 -16.99
N PHE A 83 24.81 1.72 -16.02
CA PHE A 83 23.80 2.57 -15.40
C PHE A 83 23.07 3.48 -16.40
N ILE A 84 23.69 3.76 -17.55
CA ILE A 84 23.04 4.48 -18.65
C ILE A 84 21.85 3.71 -19.22
N TYR A 85 21.94 2.38 -19.33
CA TYR A 85 20.84 1.53 -19.80
C TYR A 85 19.73 1.47 -18.76
N LEU A 86 20.08 1.35 -17.47
CA LEU A 86 19.10 1.40 -16.39
C LEU A 86 18.34 2.74 -16.38
N SER A 87 19.07 3.85 -16.48
CA SER A 87 18.49 5.19 -16.56
C SER A 87 17.59 5.35 -17.78
N GLY A 88 18.01 4.84 -18.94
CA GLY A 88 17.19 4.81 -20.16
C GLY A 88 15.87 4.05 -19.95
N ILE A 89 15.92 2.86 -19.34
CA ILE A 89 14.72 2.06 -19.01
C ILE A 89 13.80 2.83 -18.05
N LEU A 90 14.35 3.49 -17.04
CA LEU A 90 13.57 4.29 -16.09
C LEU A 90 12.90 5.49 -16.76
N VAL A 91 13.61 6.19 -17.65
CA VAL A 91 13.06 7.32 -18.42
C VAL A 91 11.96 6.84 -19.35
N ILE A 92 12.17 5.76 -20.09
CA ILE A 92 11.14 5.16 -20.97
C ILE A 92 9.93 4.73 -20.15
N SER A 93 10.14 4.12 -18.98
CA SER A 93 9.05 3.70 -18.08
C SER A 93 8.24 4.90 -17.58
N ALA A 94 8.91 5.98 -17.18
CA ALA A 94 8.26 7.22 -16.76
C ALA A 94 7.46 7.86 -17.90
N LEU A 95 8.06 8.02 -19.08
CA LEU A 95 7.38 8.58 -20.26
C LEU A 95 6.20 7.70 -20.69
N SER A 96 6.35 6.37 -20.63
CA SER A 96 5.27 5.43 -20.93
C SER A 96 4.12 5.54 -19.95
N LEU A 97 4.42 5.71 -18.65
CA LEU A 97 3.40 5.94 -17.64
C LEU A 97 2.66 7.27 -17.89
N PHE A 98 3.38 8.35 -18.16
CA PHE A 98 2.77 9.65 -18.48
C PHE A 98 1.91 9.57 -19.74
N LEU A 99 2.41 8.95 -20.81
CA LEU A 99 1.67 8.75 -22.05
C LEU A 99 0.39 7.94 -21.80
N PHE A 100 0.49 6.83 -21.05
CA PHE A 100 -0.65 6.01 -20.69
C PHE A 100 -1.68 6.81 -19.89
N THR A 101 -1.24 7.63 -18.92
CA THR A 101 -2.16 8.49 -18.16
C THR A 101 -2.77 9.61 -19.00
N ALA A 102 -2.05 10.15 -19.99
CA ALA A 102 -2.57 11.17 -20.89
C ALA A 102 -3.62 10.62 -21.87
N VAL A 103 -3.41 9.40 -22.37
CA VAL A 103 -4.30 8.76 -23.35
C VAL A 103 -5.49 8.05 -22.68
N ALA A 104 -5.23 7.25 -21.65
CA ALA A 104 -6.23 6.43 -20.97
C ALA A 104 -6.82 7.09 -19.71
N GLY A 105 -6.34 8.27 -19.31
CA GLY A 105 -6.78 8.97 -18.12
C GLY A 105 -6.42 8.22 -16.83
N ARG A 106 -7.39 8.14 -15.90
CA ARG A 106 -7.19 7.58 -14.55
C ARG A 106 -7.17 6.05 -14.45
N GLN A 107 -6.96 5.32 -15.55
CA GLN A 107 -6.92 3.85 -15.52
C GLN A 107 -5.76 3.33 -14.65
N TRP A 108 -4.57 3.94 -14.75
CA TRP A 108 -3.43 3.60 -13.90
C TRP A 108 -3.78 3.75 -12.41
N CYS A 109 -4.25 4.95 -12.04
CA CYS A 109 -4.64 5.26 -10.67
C CYS A 109 -5.79 4.37 -10.17
N GLY A 110 -6.69 3.92 -11.04
CA GLY A 110 -7.85 3.10 -10.66
C GLY A 110 -7.57 1.60 -10.51
N TYR A 111 -6.49 1.07 -11.13
CA TYR A 111 -6.28 -0.38 -11.26
C TYR A 111 -4.89 -0.88 -10.84
N ALA A 112 -3.82 -0.09 -10.97
CA ALA A 112 -2.45 -0.59 -10.77
C ALA A 112 -1.59 0.27 -9.82
N CYS A 113 -1.98 1.53 -9.56
CA CYS A 113 -1.23 2.40 -8.66
C CYS A 113 -1.09 1.76 -7.26
N PRO A 114 0.12 1.69 -6.68
CA PRO A 114 0.36 1.06 -5.39
C PRO A 114 -0.56 1.60 -4.28
N GLN A 115 -0.78 2.92 -4.26
CA GLN A 115 -1.65 3.55 -3.26
C GLN A 115 -3.09 3.01 -3.34
N THR A 116 -3.62 2.83 -4.54
CA THR A 116 -4.97 2.27 -4.75
C THR A 116 -5.02 0.79 -4.41
N VAL A 117 -4.02 0.02 -4.82
CA VAL A 117 -3.94 -1.41 -4.55
C VAL A 117 -3.95 -1.67 -3.05
N TYR A 118 -3.05 -1.03 -2.28
CA TYR A 118 -3.00 -1.20 -0.83
C TYR A 118 -4.23 -0.61 -0.13
N THR A 119 -4.77 0.52 -0.59
CA THR A 119 -6.01 1.08 -0.02
C THR A 119 -7.20 0.13 -0.21
N GLU A 120 -7.34 -0.48 -1.39
CA GLU A 120 -8.41 -1.44 -1.68
C GLU A 120 -8.28 -2.69 -0.79
N ILE A 121 -7.06 -3.21 -0.62
CA ILE A 121 -6.81 -4.34 0.29
C ILE A 121 -7.15 -3.96 1.74
N PHE A 122 -6.73 -2.78 2.21
CA PHE A 122 -7.04 -2.35 3.58
C PHE A 122 -8.53 -2.17 3.83
N LEU A 123 -9.26 -1.61 2.84
CA LEU A 123 -10.72 -1.47 2.89
C LEU A 123 -11.42 -2.83 2.86
N TRP A 124 -10.86 -3.81 2.15
CA TRP A 124 -11.35 -5.18 2.16
C TRP A 124 -11.14 -5.85 3.52
N LEU A 125 -9.97 -5.69 4.15
CA LEU A 125 -9.68 -6.17 5.50
C LEU A 125 -10.58 -5.49 6.54
N GLU A 126 -10.87 -4.19 6.39
CA GLU A 126 -11.88 -3.48 7.20
C GLU A 126 -13.27 -4.09 7.03
N LYS A 127 -13.68 -4.37 5.78
CA LYS A 127 -14.98 -4.95 5.51
C LYS A 127 -15.09 -6.35 6.11
N LEU A 128 -14.03 -7.14 6.07
CA LEU A 128 -13.98 -8.49 6.65
C LEU A 128 -14.16 -8.47 8.17
N THR A 129 -13.57 -7.48 8.86
CA THR A 129 -13.56 -7.40 10.32
C THR A 129 -14.73 -6.59 10.91
N GLU A 130 -14.99 -5.40 10.37
CA GLU A 130 -16.00 -4.47 10.87
C GLU A 130 -17.33 -4.52 10.06
N GLY A 131 -17.34 -5.10 8.86
CA GLY A 131 -18.52 -5.25 8.02
C GLY A 131 -18.76 -4.11 7.01
N ASP A 132 -19.93 -4.11 6.38
CA ASP A 132 -20.32 -3.07 5.43
C ASP A 132 -20.44 -1.68 6.07
N ARG A 133 -20.59 -0.64 5.24
CA ARG A 133 -20.66 0.77 5.66
C ARG A 133 -21.63 1.01 6.83
N SER A 134 -22.84 0.45 6.77
CA SER A 134 -23.85 0.60 7.83
C SER A 134 -23.44 -0.08 9.14
N ALA A 135 -22.81 -1.26 9.05
CA ALA A 135 -22.29 -1.97 10.22
C ALA A 135 -21.15 -1.19 10.88
N ARG A 136 -20.24 -0.61 10.09
CA ARG A 136 -19.14 0.24 10.58
C ARG A 136 -19.65 1.50 11.29
N LEU A 137 -20.63 2.19 10.70
CA LEU A 137 -21.26 3.36 11.33
C LEU A 137 -21.93 3.01 12.66
N ARG A 138 -22.67 1.90 12.71
CA ARG A 138 -23.29 1.40 13.96
C ARG A 138 -22.25 0.98 15.00
N LEU A 139 -21.18 0.31 14.57
CA LEU A 139 -20.10 -0.13 15.46
C LEU A 139 -19.38 1.07 16.07
N ASP A 140 -19.13 2.12 15.29
CA ASP A 140 -18.48 3.33 15.79
C ASP A 140 -19.38 4.10 16.76
N ALA A 141 -20.69 4.17 16.51
CA ALA A 141 -21.67 4.80 17.41
C ALA A 141 -22.00 3.99 18.68
N SER A 142 -21.77 2.66 18.67
CA SER A 142 -22.05 1.80 19.83
C SER A 142 -21.08 2.03 21.00
N PRO A 143 -21.50 1.81 22.27
CA PRO A 143 -20.62 1.91 23.43
C PRO A 143 -19.45 0.92 23.36
N MET A 144 -18.40 1.18 24.14
CA MET A 144 -17.22 0.32 24.20
C MET A 144 -17.63 -1.06 24.75
N SER A 145 -17.65 -2.06 23.87
CA SER A 145 -17.95 -3.46 24.22
C SER A 145 -16.81 -4.37 23.78
N LEU A 146 -16.70 -5.55 24.40
CA LEU A 146 -15.69 -6.56 24.01
C LEU A 146 -15.77 -6.90 22.51
N LYS A 147 -16.99 -6.96 21.95
CA LYS A 147 -17.21 -7.16 20.51
C LYS A 147 -16.64 -6.02 19.64
N LYS A 148 -16.70 -4.77 20.12
CA LYS A 148 -16.12 -3.61 19.42
C LYS A 148 -14.60 -3.60 19.51
N VAL A 149 -14.04 -3.91 20.69
CA VAL A 149 -12.58 -4.01 20.88
C VAL A 149 -12.00 -5.10 19.99
N THR A 150 -12.55 -6.32 20.05
CA THR A 150 -12.07 -7.45 19.25
C THR A 150 -12.09 -7.15 17.75
N ARG A 151 -13.21 -6.64 17.21
CA ARG A 151 -13.29 -6.28 15.77
C ARG A 151 -12.27 -5.22 15.36
N LYS A 152 -12.09 -4.18 16.18
CA LYS A 152 -11.11 -3.12 15.89
C LYS A 152 -9.67 -3.61 16.03
N ALA A 153 -9.39 -4.44 17.02
CA ALA A 153 -8.09 -5.06 17.22
C ALA A 153 -7.75 -6.00 16.05
N SER A 154 -8.69 -6.85 15.62
CA SER A 154 -8.50 -7.72 14.45
C SER A 154 -8.19 -6.94 13.18
N LYS A 155 -8.87 -5.81 12.95
CA LYS A 155 -8.53 -4.92 11.83
C LYS A 155 -7.08 -4.43 11.93
N GLN A 156 -6.69 -3.88 13.08
CA GLN A 156 -5.34 -3.34 13.24
C GLN A 156 -4.26 -4.43 13.12
N PHE A 157 -4.54 -5.61 13.66
CA PHE A 157 -3.67 -6.77 13.49
C PHE A 157 -3.47 -7.10 12.01
N LEU A 158 -4.54 -7.25 11.23
CA LEU A 158 -4.44 -7.55 9.79
C LEU A 158 -3.71 -6.45 9.01
N TRP A 159 -3.95 -5.18 9.33
CA TRP A 159 -3.23 -4.07 8.72
C TRP A 159 -1.75 -4.09 9.02
N LEU A 160 -1.37 -4.30 10.29
CA LEU A 160 0.02 -4.36 10.71
C LEU A 160 0.71 -5.56 10.07
N SER A 161 0.09 -6.75 10.06
CA SER A 161 0.64 -7.94 9.43
C SER A 161 0.89 -7.75 7.94
N LEU A 162 -0.07 -7.21 7.19
CA LEU A 162 0.09 -6.94 5.75
C LEU A 162 1.16 -5.88 5.49
N SER A 163 1.19 -4.83 6.31
CA SER A 163 2.18 -3.76 6.16
C SER A 163 3.59 -4.25 6.43
N LEU A 164 3.77 -5.02 7.51
CA LEU A 164 5.06 -5.60 7.86
C LEU A 164 5.53 -6.59 6.79
N TRP A 165 4.63 -7.43 6.28
CA TRP A 165 4.92 -8.33 5.14
C TRP A 165 5.34 -7.55 3.89
N THR A 166 4.71 -6.41 3.63
CA THR A 166 5.06 -5.51 2.53
C THR A 166 6.45 -4.91 2.71
N GLY A 167 6.76 -4.42 3.91
CA GLY A 167 8.10 -3.90 4.23
C GLY A 167 9.18 -4.97 4.11
N PHE A 168 8.91 -6.18 4.63
CA PHE A 168 9.80 -7.34 4.51
C PHE A 168 10.10 -7.69 3.05
N THR A 169 9.05 -7.80 2.22
CA THR A 169 9.21 -8.10 0.80
C THR A 169 10.00 -7.01 0.08
N PHE A 170 9.74 -5.74 0.39
CA PHE A 170 10.46 -4.63 -0.23
C PHE A 170 11.97 -4.69 0.06
N VAL A 171 12.35 -4.97 1.31
CA VAL A 171 13.77 -5.17 1.67
C VAL A 171 14.35 -6.42 1.00
N GLY A 172 13.52 -7.44 0.76
CA GLY A 172 13.89 -8.64 0.00
C GLY A 172 14.28 -8.42 -1.46
N TYR A 173 14.04 -7.23 -2.02
CA TYR A 173 14.60 -6.83 -3.32
C TYR A 173 16.05 -6.33 -3.22
N PHE A 174 16.55 -6.02 -2.02
CA PHE A 174 17.89 -5.48 -1.79
C PHE A 174 18.79 -6.45 -1.03
N THR A 175 18.22 -7.21 -0.09
CA THR A 175 18.88 -8.31 0.62
C THR A 175 18.30 -9.63 0.11
N PRO A 176 19.11 -10.68 -0.15
CA PRO A 176 18.60 -11.97 -0.60
C PRO A 176 17.44 -12.48 0.28
N ILE A 177 16.28 -12.76 -0.32
CA ILE A 177 15.03 -13.00 0.43
C ILE A 177 15.13 -14.21 1.35
N LYS A 178 15.87 -15.25 0.94
CA LYS A 178 16.06 -16.48 1.71
C LYS A 178 16.90 -16.21 2.97
N GLU A 179 17.97 -15.44 2.83
CA GLU A 179 18.81 -15.02 3.96
C GLU A 179 18.03 -14.09 4.90
N LEU A 180 17.33 -13.11 4.34
CA LEU A 180 16.47 -12.20 5.11
C LEU A 180 15.39 -12.97 5.89
N GLY A 181 14.76 -13.97 5.27
CA GLY A 181 13.77 -14.83 5.91
C GLY A 181 14.35 -15.66 7.05
N MET A 182 15.53 -16.24 6.85
CA MET A 182 16.25 -16.97 7.91
C MET A 182 16.61 -16.04 9.08
N SER A 183 17.18 -14.87 8.79
CA SER A 183 17.54 -13.86 9.78
C SER A 183 16.33 -13.31 10.53
N PHE A 184 15.17 -13.21 9.88
CA PHE A 184 13.91 -12.82 10.53
C PHE A 184 13.45 -13.88 11.55
N ILE A 185 13.51 -15.16 11.19
CA ILE A 185 13.08 -16.27 12.07
C ILE A 185 14.03 -16.43 13.27
N THR A 186 15.33 -16.26 13.06
CA THR A 186 16.34 -16.38 14.14
C THR A 186 16.50 -15.10 14.96
N ALA A 187 15.71 -14.05 14.69
CA ALA A 187 15.86 -12.72 15.26
C ALA A 187 17.28 -12.12 15.10
N GLY A 188 17.97 -12.51 14.01
CA GLY A 188 19.33 -12.10 13.67
C GLY A 188 19.42 -11.05 12.55
N MET A 189 18.32 -10.34 12.25
CA MET A 189 18.37 -9.25 11.27
C MET A 189 19.33 -8.16 11.71
N GLY A 190 20.14 -7.64 10.78
CA GLY A 190 21.03 -6.52 11.05
C GLY A 190 20.25 -5.21 11.28
N PRO A 191 20.93 -4.16 11.74
CA PRO A 191 20.30 -2.85 11.97
C PRO A 191 19.69 -2.25 10.71
N TRP A 192 20.32 -2.47 9.55
CA TRP A 192 19.85 -1.98 8.25
C TRP A 192 18.53 -2.62 7.84
N GLU A 193 18.47 -3.95 7.82
CA GLU A 193 17.28 -4.72 7.44
C GLU A 193 16.13 -4.40 8.39
N THR A 194 16.41 -4.41 9.69
CA THR A 194 15.43 -4.10 10.74
C THR A 194 14.83 -2.72 10.52
N PHE A 195 15.66 -1.69 10.36
CA PHE A 195 15.19 -0.32 10.15
C PHE A 195 14.28 -0.23 8.92
N TRP A 196 14.71 -0.75 7.78
CA TRP A 196 13.93 -0.59 6.53
C TRP A 196 12.66 -1.43 6.50
N VAL A 197 12.67 -2.65 7.06
CA VAL A 197 11.46 -3.48 7.14
C VAL A 197 10.39 -2.76 7.97
N PHE A 198 10.74 -2.25 9.15
CA PHE A 198 9.81 -1.52 10.00
C PHE A 198 9.45 -0.15 9.44
N PHE A 199 10.39 0.56 8.80
CA PHE A 199 10.12 1.85 8.17
C PHE A 199 9.11 1.73 7.02
N TYR A 200 9.34 0.80 6.08
CA TYR A 200 8.41 0.58 4.97
C TYR A 200 7.09 -0.03 5.43
N GLY A 201 7.11 -0.87 6.46
CA GLY A 201 5.89 -1.36 7.09
C GLY A 201 5.09 -0.21 7.73
N PHE A 202 5.74 0.66 8.49
CA PHE A 202 5.10 1.84 9.08
C PHE A 202 4.56 2.78 7.99
N ALA A 203 5.34 3.05 6.95
CA ALA A 203 4.93 3.90 5.83
C ALA A 203 3.70 3.31 5.12
N THR A 204 3.68 2.00 4.85
CA THR A 204 2.53 1.31 4.24
C THR A 204 1.29 1.41 5.13
N TYR A 205 1.45 1.14 6.42
CA TYR A 205 0.38 1.23 7.41
C TYR A 205 -0.20 2.66 7.51
N GLY A 206 0.66 3.68 7.55
CA GLY A 206 0.27 5.08 7.60
C GLY A 206 -0.44 5.54 6.32
N ASN A 207 0.19 5.29 5.16
CA ASN A 207 -0.28 5.75 3.85
C ASN A 207 -1.59 5.08 3.43
N ALA A 208 -1.68 3.75 3.56
CA ALA A 208 -2.85 2.99 3.16
C ALA A 208 -3.91 2.89 4.26
N GLY A 209 -3.57 3.09 5.53
CA GLY A 209 -4.51 3.05 6.65
C GLY A 209 -5.20 4.39 6.91
N PHE A 210 -4.42 5.46 7.06
CA PHE A 210 -4.89 6.74 7.59
C PHE A 210 -4.87 7.86 6.55
N MET A 211 -3.85 7.88 5.69
CA MET A 211 -3.61 8.97 4.75
C MET A 211 -4.08 8.67 3.32
N ARG A 212 -4.99 7.70 3.15
CA ARG A 212 -5.47 7.20 1.85
C ARG A 212 -5.77 8.30 0.83
N GLU A 213 -6.56 9.27 1.25
CA GLU A 213 -6.97 10.39 0.41
C GLU A 213 -5.91 11.49 0.31
N GLN A 214 -5.14 11.70 1.37
CA GLN A 214 -4.11 12.75 1.43
C GLN A 214 -2.98 12.44 0.45
N VAL A 215 -2.56 11.18 0.39
CA VAL A 215 -1.58 10.71 -0.59
C VAL A 215 -2.09 10.97 -2.00
N CYS A 216 -3.33 10.60 -2.32
CA CYS A 216 -3.88 10.84 -3.65
C CYS A 216 -4.07 12.33 -3.95
N LYS A 217 -4.54 13.16 -3.00
CA LYS A 217 -4.85 14.59 -3.25
C LYS A 217 -3.61 15.47 -3.31
N TYR A 218 -2.63 15.22 -2.43
CA TYR A 218 -1.51 16.16 -2.20
C TYR A 218 -0.14 15.60 -2.55
N MET A 219 0.04 14.27 -2.51
CA MET A 219 1.36 13.66 -2.79
C MET A 219 1.45 13.08 -4.21
N CYS A 220 0.33 12.60 -4.76
CA CYS A 220 0.31 11.95 -6.06
C CYS A 220 0.37 13.00 -7.18
N PRO A 221 1.43 13.01 -8.01
CA PRO A 221 1.52 13.96 -9.11
C PRO A 221 0.47 13.69 -10.20
N TYR A 222 -0.08 12.47 -10.27
CA TYR A 222 -1.00 12.04 -11.32
C TYR A 222 -2.48 12.25 -11.00
N ALA A 223 -2.84 12.62 -9.77
CA ALA A 223 -4.25 12.70 -9.38
C ALA A 223 -5.01 13.90 -9.96
N ARG A 224 -4.28 14.86 -10.57
CA ARG A 224 -4.83 16.12 -11.09
C ARG A 224 -4.91 16.17 -12.62
N PHE A 225 -4.49 15.11 -13.31
CA PHE A 225 -4.66 14.96 -14.75
C PHE A 225 -5.90 14.10 -15.08
#